data_AF-A0A945KWQ4-F1
#
_entry.id   AF-A0A945KWQ4-F1
#
_cell.length_a   1.000
_cell.length_b   1.000
_cell.length_c   1.000
_cell.angle_alpha   90.00
_cell.angle_beta   90.00
_cell.angle_gamma   90.00
#
_symmetry.space_group_name_H-M   'P 1'
#
loop_
_entity.id
_entity.type
_entity.pdbx_description
1 polymer ?
#
loop_
_entity_poly.entity_id
_entity_poly.type
_entity_poly.pdbx_seq_one_letter_code
_entity_poly.pdbx_strand_id
1 'polypeptide(L)'
;MKKISLFLILIVTMVATHASLEVQKVADNVYALVGETTQRSPSNFGNNSTHGVIVTKEGVILIDSGASYLGAKELHQAVQTITDQPIKIVINTGGQDHRWLGNDYFQQLGARIIASTKTQADQKTRADYHL
;
A
#
# COMPACT_ATOMS: atom_id res chain seq x y z
N MET A 1 15.43 -55.85 21.42
CA MET A 1 14.45 -55.20 20.50
C MET A 1 14.17 -53.79 21.01
N LYS A 2 14.48 -52.75 20.23
CA LYS A 2 13.85 -51.42 20.25
C LYS A 2 14.48 -50.60 19.12
N LYS A 3 13.84 -50.60 17.95
CA LYS A 3 14.22 -49.78 16.80
C LYS A 3 13.76 -48.35 17.11
N ILE A 4 14.69 -47.42 17.23
CA ILE A 4 14.38 -45.98 17.34
C ILE A 4 14.20 -45.49 15.89
N SER A 5 12.95 -45.39 15.44
CA SER A 5 12.63 -44.71 14.18
C SER A 5 12.68 -43.21 14.41
N LEU A 6 13.66 -42.55 13.80
CA LEU A 6 13.74 -41.09 13.74
C LEU A 6 12.81 -40.59 12.64
N PHE A 7 11.72 -39.92 13.02
CA PHE A 7 10.77 -39.32 12.08
C PHE A 7 11.27 -37.90 11.73
N LEU A 8 11.72 -37.70 10.50
CA LEU A 8 12.12 -36.38 10.01
C LEU A 8 10.86 -35.61 9.58
N ILE A 9 10.43 -34.63 10.39
CA ILE A 9 9.33 -33.74 10.04
C ILE A 9 9.87 -32.67 9.07
N LEU A 10 9.50 -32.79 7.80
CA LEU A 10 9.75 -31.76 6.78
C LEU A 10 8.71 -30.65 6.97
N ILE A 11 9.10 -29.55 7.60
CA ILE A 11 8.29 -28.34 7.68
C ILE A 11 8.41 -27.64 6.31
N VAL A 12 7.41 -27.84 5.45
CA VAL A 12 7.26 -27.04 4.23
C VAL A 12 6.70 -25.69 4.65
N THR A 13 7.55 -24.67 4.68
CA THR A 13 7.11 -23.29 4.85
C THR A 13 6.34 -22.87 3.60
N MET A 14 5.02 -22.76 3.73
CA MET A 14 4.18 -22.20 2.69
C MET A 14 4.48 -20.69 2.63
N VAL A 15 5.30 -20.27 1.65
CA VAL A 15 5.47 -18.85 1.35
C VAL A 15 4.17 -18.40 0.69
N ALA A 16 3.30 -17.74 1.47
CA ALA A 16 2.16 -17.04 0.91
C ALA A 16 2.71 -15.91 0.03
N THR A 17 2.63 -16.10 -1.29
CA THR A 17 2.88 -15.03 -2.26
C THR A 17 1.81 -13.98 -2.04
N HIS A 18 2.14 -12.94 -1.27
CA HIS A 18 1.30 -11.75 -1.18
C HIS A 18 1.28 -11.07 -2.56
N ALA A 19 0.14 -10.50 -2.90
CA ALA A 19 -0.05 -9.68 -4.08
C ALA A 19 1.03 -8.58 -4.11
N SER A 20 2.05 -8.73 -4.95
CA SER A 20 3.17 -7.77 -4.95
C SER A 20 2.83 -6.59 -5.86
N LEU A 21 2.86 -5.39 -5.31
CA LEU A 21 2.92 -4.15 -6.10
C LEU A 21 4.16 -4.18 -7.00
N GLU A 22 3.97 -4.01 -8.31
CA GLU A 22 5.09 -3.89 -9.24
C GLU A 22 5.63 -2.45 -9.21
N VAL A 23 6.92 -2.30 -8.91
CA VAL A 23 7.59 -1.00 -8.90
C VAL A 23 8.13 -0.68 -10.29
N GLN A 24 7.55 0.32 -10.94
CA GLN A 24 7.96 0.78 -12.27
C GLN A 24 8.56 2.19 -12.20
N LYS A 25 9.82 2.35 -12.63
CA LYS A 25 10.44 3.67 -12.77
C LYS A 25 9.88 4.37 -14.03
N VAL A 26 9.23 5.52 -13.84
CA VAL A 26 8.61 6.30 -14.92
C VAL A 26 9.56 7.40 -15.41
N ALA A 27 10.26 8.05 -14.49
CA ALA A 27 11.29 9.05 -14.76
C ALA A 27 12.29 9.11 -13.59
N ASP A 28 13.26 10.01 -13.65
CA ASP A 28 14.15 10.23 -12.51
C ASP A 28 13.34 10.69 -11.29
N ASN A 29 13.50 9.94 -10.19
CA ASN A 29 12.79 10.13 -8.92
C ASN A 29 11.26 9.98 -8.99
N VAL A 30 10.70 9.41 -10.07
CA VAL A 30 9.26 9.22 -10.24
C VAL A 30 8.96 7.77 -10.58
N TYR A 31 8.05 7.16 -9.80
CA TYR A 31 7.72 5.74 -9.88
C TYR A 31 6.21 5.51 -9.84
N ALA A 32 5.77 4.43 -10.45
CA ALA A 32 4.45 3.86 -10.29
C ALA A 32 4.53 2.56 -9.48
N LEU A 33 3.63 2.38 -8.54
CA LEU A 33 3.39 1.12 -7.84
C LEU A 33 2.12 0.52 -8.43
N VAL A 34 2.27 -0.47 -9.30
CA VAL A 34 1.16 -1.06 -10.05
C VAL A 34 0.61 -2.23 -9.27
N GLY A 35 -0.62 -2.09 -8.76
CA GLY A 35 -1.37 -3.19 -8.13
C GLY A 35 -1.91 -4.20 -9.14
N GLU A 36 -2.48 -5.28 -8.62
CA GLU A 36 -3.05 -6.34 -9.45
C GLU A 36 -4.22 -5.83 -10.30
N THR A 37 -4.43 -6.44 -11.46
CA THR A 37 -5.60 -6.18 -12.32
C THR A 37 -6.83 -7.01 -11.93
N THR A 38 -6.70 -7.84 -10.89
CA THR A 38 -7.76 -8.68 -10.33
C THR A 38 -8.74 -7.85 -9.48
N GLN A 39 -9.86 -8.47 -9.08
CA GLN A 39 -10.78 -7.81 -8.16
C GLN A 39 -10.15 -7.68 -6.76
N ARG A 40 -10.57 -6.65 -6.02
CA ARG A 40 -10.22 -6.49 -4.61
C ARG A 40 -10.57 -7.73 -3.81
N SER A 41 -9.65 -8.13 -2.95
CA SER A 41 -9.78 -9.29 -2.09
C SER A 41 -9.03 -9.05 -0.77
N PRO A 42 -9.29 -9.87 0.26
CA PRO A 42 -8.47 -9.85 1.46
C PRO A 42 -6.99 -10.16 1.20
N SER A 43 -6.66 -10.95 0.16
CA SER A 43 -5.28 -11.35 -0.15
C SER A 43 -4.45 -10.28 -0.84
N ASN A 44 -5.10 -9.36 -1.58
CA ASN A 44 -4.44 -8.18 -2.17
C ASN A 44 -4.69 -6.90 -1.38
N PHE A 45 -5.29 -7.01 -0.19
CA PHE A 45 -5.62 -5.88 0.70
C PHE A 45 -6.44 -4.75 0.04
N GLY A 46 -7.09 -5.04 -1.08
CA GLY A 46 -7.80 -4.07 -1.92
C GLY A 46 -6.91 -3.25 -2.88
N ASN A 47 -5.62 -3.53 -2.98
CA ASN A 47 -4.65 -2.87 -3.86
C ASN A 47 -4.76 -3.39 -5.31
N ASN A 48 -5.82 -2.99 -6.00
CA ASN A 48 -5.99 -3.25 -7.44
C ASN A 48 -5.89 -1.98 -8.30
N SER A 49 -5.09 -1.03 -7.84
CA SER A 49 -4.91 0.29 -8.45
C SER A 49 -3.42 0.64 -8.59
N THR A 50 -3.13 1.66 -9.39
CA THR A 50 -1.78 2.21 -9.52
C THR A 50 -1.61 3.41 -8.59
N HIS A 51 -0.50 3.45 -7.86
CA HIS A 51 -0.12 4.51 -6.94
C HIS A 51 1.14 5.22 -7.43
N GLY A 52 1.25 6.52 -7.20
CA GLY A 52 2.41 7.30 -7.64
C GLY A 52 3.39 7.56 -6.50
N VAL A 53 4.68 7.57 -6.79
CA VAL A 53 5.74 7.90 -5.83
C VAL A 53 6.68 8.92 -6.44
N ILE A 54 6.89 10.03 -5.74
CA ILE A 54 7.85 11.06 -6.15
C ILE A 54 8.84 11.26 -5.00
N VAL A 55 10.12 10.99 -5.28
CA VAL A 55 11.21 11.18 -4.32
C VAL A 55 11.75 12.61 -4.47
N THR A 56 11.75 13.36 -3.39
CA THR A 56 12.31 14.72 -3.36
C THR A 56 13.55 14.77 -2.45
N LYS A 57 14.13 15.95 -2.24
CA LYS A 57 15.19 16.16 -1.24
C LYS A 57 14.67 16.22 0.19
N GLU A 58 13.37 16.49 0.38
CA GLU A 58 12.74 16.72 1.67
C GLU A 58 11.97 15.50 2.18
N GLY A 59 11.84 14.47 1.34
CA GLY A 59 11.07 13.27 1.60
C GLY A 59 10.26 12.82 0.38
N VAL A 60 9.43 11.80 0.59
CA VAL A 60 8.60 11.20 -0.46
C VAL A 60 7.20 11.81 -0.48
N ILE A 61 6.69 12.05 -1.69
CA ILE A 61 5.28 12.32 -1.96
C ILE A 61 4.67 11.03 -2.49
N LEU A 62 3.66 10.52 -1.79
CA LEU A 62 2.84 9.39 -2.23
C LEU A 62 1.55 9.91 -2.86
N ILE A 63 1.13 9.33 -3.98
CA ILE A 63 -0.14 9.59 -4.63
C ILE A 63 -1.06 8.41 -4.38
N ASP A 64 -2.18 8.67 -3.70
CA ASP A 64 -3.21 7.72 -3.26
C ASP A 64 -2.70 6.68 -2.23
N SER A 65 -3.39 6.57 -1.09
CA SER A 65 -2.89 5.83 0.09
C SER A 65 -3.20 4.33 0.12
N GLY A 66 -3.90 3.79 -0.88
CA GLY A 66 -4.42 2.43 -0.85
C GLY A 66 -5.78 2.29 -0.18
N ALA A 67 -6.35 1.09 -0.31
CA ALA A 67 -7.73 0.76 0.07
C ALA A 67 -7.92 0.30 1.52
N SER A 68 -6.84 0.09 2.25
CA SER A 68 -6.88 -0.40 3.63
C SER A 68 -5.59 -0.08 4.37
N TYR A 69 -5.59 -0.26 5.70
CA TYR A 69 -4.37 -0.12 6.51
C TYR A 69 -3.27 -1.11 6.09
N LEU A 70 -3.63 -2.35 5.79
CA LEU A 70 -2.67 -3.37 5.33
C LEU A 70 -2.16 -3.06 3.91
N GLY A 71 -3.03 -2.57 3.03
CA GLY A 71 -2.63 -2.13 1.69
C GLY A 71 -1.71 -0.91 1.73
N ALA A 72 -1.95 0.03 2.66
CA ALA A 72 -1.07 1.17 2.91
C ALA A 72 0.32 0.73 3.43
N LYS A 73 0.36 -0.27 4.32
CA LYS A 73 1.61 -0.86 4.80
C LYS A 73 2.39 -1.52 3.66
N GLU A 74 1.71 -2.24 2.77
CA GLU A 74 2.33 -2.85 1.59
C GLU A 74 2.87 -1.79 0.61
N LEU A 75 2.11 -0.71 0.37
CA LEU A 75 2.58 0.46 -0.39
C LEU A 75 3.85 1.05 0.23
N HIS A 76 3.87 1.24 1.55
CA HIS A 76 5.05 1.77 2.25
C HIS A 76 6.26 0.84 2.11
N GLN A 77 6.08 -0.48 2.21
CA GLN A 77 7.15 -1.45 1.98
C GLN A 77 7.69 -1.37 0.54
N ALA A 78 6.82 -1.20 -0.45
CA ALA A 78 7.23 -0.98 -1.83
C ALA A 78 8.02 0.33 -1.99
N VAL A 79 7.59 1.43 -1.37
CA VAL A 79 8.36 2.70 -1.34
C VAL A 79 9.75 2.51 -0.71
N GLN A 80 9.88 1.70 0.34
CA GLN A 80 11.18 1.43 0.99
C GLN A 80 12.17 0.70 0.08
N THR A 81 11.69 -0.01 -0.96
CA THR A 81 12.58 -0.57 -2.00
C THR A 81 13.16 0.50 -2.94
N ILE A 82 12.52 1.68 -3.01
CA ILE A 82 12.95 2.81 -3.83
C ILE A 82 13.87 3.75 -3.04
N THR A 83 13.54 4.03 -1.76
CA THR A 83 14.26 4.98 -0.92
C THR A 83 13.98 4.80 0.57
N ASP A 84 14.97 5.12 1.42
CA ASP A 84 14.81 5.16 2.89
C ASP A 84 14.21 6.49 3.40
N GLN A 85 13.93 7.44 2.52
CA GLN A 85 13.35 8.72 2.91
C GLN A 85 11.92 8.56 3.43
N PRO A 86 11.52 9.34 4.46
CA PRO A 86 10.16 9.27 4.99
C PRO A 86 9.14 9.77 3.95
N ILE A 87 7.95 9.17 3.95
CA ILE A 87 6.78 9.71 3.24
C ILE A 87 6.26 10.91 4.04
N LYS A 88 6.38 12.11 3.45
CA LYS A 88 6.02 13.38 4.11
C LYS A 88 4.67 13.90 3.68
N ILE A 89 4.27 13.59 2.46
CA ILE A 89 3.01 14.04 1.88
C ILE A 89 2.31 12.85 1.24
N VAL A 90 1.01 12.73 1.46
CA VAL A 90 0.12 11.84 0.70
C VAL A 90 -0.93 12.70 0.02
N ILE A 91 -1.07 12.57 -1.30
CA ILE A 91 -2.06 13.29 -2.10
C ILE A 91 -3.17 12.33 -2.49
N ASN A 92 -4.40 12.56 -2.02
CA ASN A 92 -5.56 11.80 -2.52
C ASN A 92 -6.16 12.51 -3.73
N THR A 93 -6.26 11.78 -4.83
CA THR A 93 -6.69 12.33 -6.12
C THR A 93 -8.20 12.20 -6.37
N GLY A 94 -8.93 11.45 -5.54
CA GLY A 94 -10.38 11.26 -5.63
C GLY A 94 -10.99 10.62 -4.38
N GLY A 95 -12.32 10.52 -4.32
CA GLY A 95 -13.02 10.01 -3.14
C GLY A 95 -13.28 8.50 -3.12
N GLN A 96 -12.96 7.78 -4.19
CA GLN A 96 -13.05 6.31 -4.16
C GLN A 96 -12.10 5.72 -3.11
N ASP A 97 -12.58 4.72 -2.38
CA ASP A 97 -11.94 4.02 -1.27
C ASP A 97 -10.42 3.78 -1.40
N HIS A 98 -9.99 3.17 -2.52
CA HIS A 98 -8.58 2.85 -2.80
C HIS A 98 -7.64 4.06 -2.85
N ARG A 99 -8.19 5.28 -2.90
CA ARG A 99 -7.40 6.51 -2.93
C ARG A 99 -7.07 7.07 -1.56
N TRP A 100 -7.78 6.67 -0.51
CA TRP A 100 -7.72 7.39 0.78
C TRP A 100 -7.97 6.56 2.06
N LEU A 101 -8.51 5.35 1.98
CA LEU A 101 -8.78 4.56 3.21
C LEU A 101 -7.51 4.18 3.97
N GLY A 102 -6.36 4.13 3.27
CA GLY A 102 -5.05 3.97 3.88
C GLY A 102 -4.46 5.21 4.56
N ASN A 103 -5.13 6.37 4.55
CA ASN A 103 -4.58 7.64 5.04
C ASN A 103 -4.10 7.56 6.50
N ASP A 104 -4.86 6.91 7.38
CA ASP A 104 -4.57 6.81 8.81
C ASP A 104 -3.19 6.19 9.07
N TYR A 105 -2.80 5.15 8.29
CA TYR A 105 -1.48 4.54 8.37
C TYR A 105 -0.35 5.57 8.18
N PHE A 106 -0.46 6.41 7.14
CA PHE A 106 0.57 7.41 6.86
C PHE A 106 0.51 8.61 7.80
N GLN A 107 -0.68 8.99 8.28
CA GLN A 107 -0.83 10.03 9.31
C GLN A 107 -0.12 9.63 10.61
N GLN A 108 -0.24 8.38 11.04
CA GLN A 108 0.48 7.86 12.22
C GLN A 108 2.01 7.89 12.05
N LEU A 109 2.50 7.84 10.81
CA LEU A 109 3.92 8.00 10.47
C LEU A 109 4.34 9.48 10.29
N GLY A 110 3.43 10.43 10.50
CA GLY A 110 3.69 11.87 10.43
C GLY A 110 3.54 12.49 9.04
N ALA A 111 2.93 11.78 8.08
CA ALA A 111 2.66 12.34 6.76
C ALA A 111 1.48 13.32 6.78
N ARG A 112 1.61 14.41 6.03
CA ARG A 112 0.51 15.34 5.78
C ARG A 112 -0.37 14.83 4.63
N ILE A 113 -1.66 14.70 4.88
CA ILE A 113 -2.65 14.35 3.85
C ILE A 113 -3.11 15.62 3.12
N ILE A 114 -3.13 15.59 1.79
CA ILE A 114 -3.59 16.67 0.93
C ILE A 114 -4.66 16.12 -0.02
N ALA A 115 -5.80 16.79 -0.08
CA ALA A 115 -6.88 16.49 -1.01
C ALA A 115 -7.63 17.78 -1.34
N SER A 116 -8.20 17.89 -2.55
CA SER A 116 -9.06 19.02 -2.89
C SER A 116 -10.30 19.06 -2.00
N THR A 117 -10.91 20.24 -1.80
CA THR A 117 -12.16 20.36 -1.03
C THR A 117 -13.27 19.47 -1.60
N LYS A 118 -13.33 19.33 -2.93
CA LYS A 118 -14.29 18.45 -3.61
C LYS A 118 -14.01 16.98 -3.33
N THR A 119 -12.74 16.59 -3.31
CA THR A 119 -12.32 15.22 -2.94
C THR A 119 -12.71 14.91 -1.49
N GLN A 120 -12.43 15.82 -0.56
CA GLN A 120 -12.78 15.64 0.86
C GLN A 120 -14.29 15.50 1.07
N ALA A 121 -15.09 16.27 0.34
CA ALA A 121 -16.55 16.14 0.37
C ALA A 121 -17.01 14.76 -0.11
N ASP A 122 -16.48 14.27 -1.25
CA ASP A 122 -16.81 12.94 -1.79
C ASP A 122 -16.36 11.81 -0.85
N GLN A 123 -15.17 11.92 -0.24
CA GLN A 123 -14.68 10.98 0.78
C GLN A 123 -15.64 10.92 1.97
N LYS A 124 -16.08 12.06 2.48
CA LYS A 124 -17.03 12.13 3.60
C LYS A 124 -18.36 11.48 3.24
N THR A 125 -18.92 11.77 2.06
CA THR A 125 -20.15 11.13 1.58
C THR A 125 -20.00 9.61 1.46
N ARG A 126 -18.80 9.12 1.11
CA ARG A 126 -18.56 7.68 0.95
C ARG A 126 -18.23 6.96 2.25
N ALA A 127 -17.67 7.65 3.24
CA ALA A 127 -17.39 7.08 4.56
C ALA A 127 -18.64 6.44 5.18
N ASP A 128 -19.80 7.07 4.97
CA ASP A 128 -21.10 6.58 5.45
C ASP A 128 -21.55 5.24 4.82
N TYR A 129 -20.96 4.82 3.68
CA TYR A 129 -21.21 3.49 3.10
C TYR A 129 -20.29 2.38 3.65
N HIS A 130 -19.28 2.76 4.44
CA HIS A 130 -18.26 1.85 4.96
C HIS A 130 -18.35 1.65 6.48
N LEU A 131 -19.31 2.32 7.13
CA LEU A 131 -19.67 2.17 8.54
C LEU A 131 -21.03 1.47 8.65
#